data_AF-A0A1S9SN71-F1
#
_entry.id   AF-A0A1S9SN71-F1
#
_cell.length_a   1.000
_cell.length_b   1.000
_cell.length_c   1.000
_cell.angle_alpha   90.00
_cell.angle_beta   90.00
_cell.angle_gamma   90.00
#
_symmetry.space_group_name_H-M   'P 1'
#
loop_
_entity.id
_entity.type
_entity.pdbx_description
1 polymer ?
#
loop_
_entity_poly.entity_id
_entity_poly.type
_entity_poly.pdbx_seq_one_letter_code
_entity_poly.pdbx_strand_id
1 'polypeptide(L)'
;DLGYFHLKDLQHIQDKKAYYISRIKSNTRIYQKNPTPDYFQDGRIKKGTEYIQIDMEVLMNSLQPGQTCEVSDAYVGMTDKVPTRVIIHRLTKEQQQKRLQDQIVREKKKGMKYSPRSKRLSGINVYMTNTPTDTV
;
A
#
# COMPACT_ATOMS: atom_id res chain seq x y z
N ASP A 1 9.44 15.02 -6.46
CA ASP A 1 9.39 13.54 -6.56
C ASP A 1 8.60 13.02 -5.36
N LEU A 2 7.58 12.17 -5.57
CA LEU A 2 6.86 11.50 -4.47
C LEU A 2 7.59 10.21 -4.09
N GLY A 3 8.90 10.35 -3.85
CA GLY A 3 9.81 9.24 -3.56
C GLY A 3 9.45 8.52 -2.27
N TYR A 4 10.12 7.39 -2.01
CA TYR A 4 9.86 6.57 -0.83
C TYR A 4 10.24 7.32 0.46
N PHE A 5 9.25 7.88 1.15
CA PHE A 5 9.42 8.49 2.47
C PHE A 5 9.50 7.41 3.56
N HIS A 6 10.28 7.68 4.61
CA HIS A 6 10.20 6.85 5.81
C HIS A 6 8.85 7.10 6.49
N LEU A 7 8.21 6.03 6.98
CA LEU A 7 6.91 6.13 7.65
C LEU A 7 6.93 7.11 8.83
N LYS A 8 8.08 7.20 9.53
CA LYS A 8 8.30 8.16 10.62
C LYS A 8 8.24 9.62 10.16
N ASP A 9 8.72 9.93 8.95
CA ASP A 9 8.67 11.29 8.42
C ASP A 9 7.22 11.68 8.11
N LEU A 10 6.42 10.75 7.58
CA LEU A 10 5.00 10.96 7.30
C LEU A 10 4.20 11.14 8.60
N GLN A 11 4.54 10.38 9.65
CA GLN A 11 3.97 10.58 10.98
C GLN A 11 4.30 11.99 11.52
N HIS A 12 5.54 12.44 11.39
CA HIS A 12 5.95 13.78 11.81
C HIS A 12 5.20 14.90 11.05
N ILE A 13 4.98 14.73 9.74
CA ILE A 13 4.16 15.67 8.94
C ILE A 13 2.73 15.71 9.49
N GLN A 14 2.15 14.55 9.78
CA GLN A 14 0.82 14.45 10.37
C GLN A 14 0.73 15.07 11.76
N ASP A 15 1.72 14.85 12.62
CA ASP A 15 1.79 15.43 13.97
C ASP A 15 1.88 16.97 13.92
N LYS A 16 2.51 17.51 12.86
CA LYS A 16 2.54 18.94 12.53
C LYS A 16 1.27 19.46 11.87
N LYS A 17 0.22 18.65 11.75
CA LYS A 17 -1.06 18.98 11.09
C LYS A 17 -0.90 19.40 9.63
N ALA A 18 0.13 18.91 8.94
CA ALA A 18 0.37 19.15 7.53
C ALA A 18 -0.12 17.96 6.68
N TYR A 19 -0.40 18.22 5.41
CA TYR A 19 -0.89 17.20 4.47
C TYR A 19 0.25 16.57 3.67
N TYR A 20 0.11 15.29 3.35
CA TYR A 20 1.00 14.56 2.46
C TYR A 20 0.23 13.66 1.49
N ILE A 21 0.86 13.42 0.35
CA ILE A 21 0.59 12.28 -0.52
C ILE A 21 1.94 11.65 -0.86
N SER A 22 2.07 10.33 -0.70
CA SER A 22 3.32 9.62 -0.91
C SER A 22 3.07 8.32 -1.64
N ARG A 23 3.91 8.00 -2.63
CA ARG A 23 3.85 6.71 -3.32
C ARG A 23 4.62 5.67 -2.51
N ILE A 24 3.97 4.55 -2.23
CA ILE A 24 4.59 3.42 -1.53
C ILE A 24 4.80 2.24 -2.47
N LYS A 25 5.70 1.32 -2.09
CA LYS A 25 5.93 0.11 -2.89
C LYS A 25 4.64 -0.72 -2.90
N SER A 26 4.31 -1.29 -4.04
CA SER A 26 3.10 -2.11 -4.17
C SER A 26 3.15 -3.42 -3.36
N ASN A 27 4.32 -3.80 -2.86
CA ASN A 27 4.50 -4.91 -1.93
C ASN A 27 4.54 -4.49 -0.44
N THR A 28 4.34 -3.21 -0.13
CA THR A 28 4.21 -2.75 1.26
C THR A 28 3.02 -3.43 1.90
N ARG A 29 3.17 -3.87 3.16
CA ARG A 29 2.07 -4.50 3.89
C ARG A 29 1.10 -3.43 4.37
N ILE A 30 -0.17 -3.61 4.02
CA ILE A 30 -1.29 -2.73 4.35
C ILE A 30 -2.32 -3.58 5.09
N TYR A 31 -2.92 -2.98 6.10
CA TYR A 31 -3.84 -3.67 7.00
C TYR A 31 -5.09 -2.85 7.22
N GLN A 32 -6.16 -3.53 7.65
CA GLN A 32 -7.32 -2.90 8.28
C GLN A 32 -7.45 -3.45 9.71
N LYS A 33 -8.12 -2.72 10.59
CA LYS A 33 -8.47 -3.23 11.91
C LYS A 33 -9.32 -4.49 11.76
N ASN A 34 -9.02 -5.51 12.56
CA ASN A 34 -9.86 -6.68 12.65
C ASN A 34 -11.14 -6.33 13.42
N PRO A 35 -12.34 -6.49 12.84
CA PRO A 35 -13.59 -6.29 13.57
C PRO A 35 -13.80 -7.32 14.70
N THR A 36 -13.17 -8.49 14.59
CA THR A 36 -13.29 -9.60 15.55
C THR A 36 -11.90 -10.11 15.95
N PRO A 37 -11.13 -9.34 16.75
CA PRO A 37 -9.82 -9.78 17.23
C PRO A 37 -9.98 -10.85 18.31
N ASP A 38 -8.95 -11.67 18.47
CA ASP A 38 -8.87 -12.63 19.57
C ASP A 38 -8.46 -11.93 20.86
N TYR A 39 -8.93 -12.45 21.99
CA TYR A 39 -8.59 -11.96 23.32
C TYR A 39 -7.89 -13.05 24.15
N PHE A 40 -7.01 -12.63 25.05
CA PHE A 40 -6.53 -13.47 26.15
C PHE A 40 -7.62 -13.60 27.23
N GLN A 41 -7.45 -14.55 28.16
CA GLN A 41 -8.41 -14.76 29.25
C GLN A 41 -8.58 -13.52 30.14
N ASP A 42 -7.57 -12.66 30.21
CA ASP A 42 -7.56 -11.39 30.96
C ASP A 42 -8.23 -10.23 30.19
N GLY A 43 -8.79 -10.48 29.02
CA GLY A 43 -9.48 -9.48 28.19
C GLY A 43 -8.55 -8.61 27.33
N ARG A 44 -7.22 -8.82 27.35
CA ARG A 44 -6.30 -8.10 26.46
C ARG A 44 -6.39 -8.65 25.03
N ILE A 45 -6.35 -7.78 24.03
CA ILE A 45 -6.30 -8.19 22.61
C ILE A 45 -5.00 -8.95 22.34
N LYS A 46 -5.09 -10.08 21.63
CA LYS A 46 -3.93 -10.73 21.04
C LYS A 46 -3.44 -9.87 19.88
N LYS A 47 -2.33 -9.16 20.05
CA LYS A 47 -1.79 -8.23 19.03
C LYS A 47 -1.66 -8.83 17.62
N GLY A 48 -1.40 -10.13 17.51
CA GLY A 48 -1.32 -10.83 16.23
C GLY A 48 -2.63 -10.89 15.43
N THR A 49 -3.77 -10.70 16.08
CA THR A 49 -5.11 -10.72 15.47
C THR A 49 -5.77 -9.35 15.46
N GLU A 50 -5.09 -8.30 15.93
CA GLU A 50 -5.63 -6.94 15.96
C GLU A 50 -5.86 -6.36 14.56
N TYR A 51 -5.08 -6.81 13.57
CA TYR A 51 -5.10 -6.32 12.20
C TYR A 51 -5.19 -7.45 11.18
N ILE A 52 -6.01 -7.27 10.15
CA ILE A 52 -6.10 -8.16 8.99
C ILE A 52 -5.27 -7.55 7.87
N GLN A 53 -4.34 -8.32 7.32
CA GLN A 53 -3.57 -7.87 6.16
C GLN A 53 -4.44 -7.89 4.92
N ILE A 54 -4.45 -6.79 4.16
CA ILE A 54 -5.10 -6.72 2.86
C ILE A 54 -4.30 -7.56 1.86
N ASP A 55 -4.96 -8.49 1.18
CA ASP A 55 -4.35 -9.18 0.04
C ASP A 55 -4.40 -8.28 -1.19
N MET A 56 -3.27 -7.63 -1.46
CA MET A 56 -3.10 -6.74 -2.60
C MET A 56 -3.27 -7.43 -3.95
N GLU A 57 -3.05 -8.74 -4.06
CA GLU A 57 -3.28 -9.45 -5.33
C GLU A 57 -4.76 -9.64 -5.59
N VAL A 58 -5.52 -10.06 -4.58
CA VAL A 58 -6.98 -10.17 -4.66
C VAL A 58 -7.60 -8.81 -4.96
N LEU A 59 -7.18 -7.76 -4.24
CA LEU A 59 -7.65 -6.40 -4.47
C LEU A 59 -7.28 -5.87 -5.85
N MET A 60 -6.07 -6.17 -6.34
CA MET A 60 -5.67 -5.80 -7.70
C MET A 60 -6.53 -6.48 -8.76
N ASN A 61 -6.90 -7.75 -8.55
CA ASN A 61 -7.68 -8.54 -9.50
C ASN A 61 -9.17 -8.17 -9.50
N SER A 62 -9.69 -7.58 -8.42
CA SER A 62 -11.05 -7.05 -8.40
C SER A 62 -11.21 -5.71 -9.14
N LEU A 63 -10.10 -5.03 -9.47
CA LEU A 63 -10.09 -3.76 -10.18
C LEU A 63 -9.94 -3.95 -11.70
N GLN A 64 -10.74 -3.18 -12.46
CA GLN A 64 -10.55 -3.05 -13.90
C GLN A 64 -9.28 -2.24 -14.21
N PRO A 65 -8.61 -2.49 -15.35
CA PRO A 65 -7.51 -1.64 -15.80
C PRO A 65 -7.91 -0.15 -15.86
N GLY A 66 -7.14 0.71 -15.21
CA GLY A 66 -7.44 2.15 -15.06
C GLY A 66 -8.31 2.52 -13.87
N GLN A 67 -8.90 1.55 -13.15
CA GLN A 67 -9.75 1.81 -11.99
C GLN A 67 -8.92 2.18 -10.76
N THR A 68 -9.48 3.06 -9.93
CA THR A 68 -8.92 3.43 -8.62
C THR A 68 -9.89 3.01 -7.52
N CYS A 69 -9.35 2.47 -6.43
CA CYS A 69 -10.09 2.31 -5.18
C CYS A 69 -9.36 2.99 -4.02
N GLU A 70 -10.12 3.24 -2.98
CA GLU A 70 -9.65 3.86 -1.75
C GLU A 70 -9.91 2.94 -0.56
N VAL A 71 -8.96 2.92 0.38
CA VAL A 71 -9.09 2.30 1.69
C VAL A 71 -8.84 3.38 2.73
N SER A 72 -9.91 3.94 3.29
CA SER A 72 -9.83 5.11 4.17
C SER A 72 -9.25 4.77 5.56
N ASP A 73 -9.59 3.60 6.12
CA ASP A 73 -9.10 3.12 7.42
C ASP A 73 -7.97 2.09 7.29
N ALA A 74 -6.89 2.48 6.60
CA ALA A 74 -5.74 1.61 6.39
C ALA A 74 -4.61 1.87 7.40
N TYR A 75 -3.84 0.83 7.67
CA TYR A 75 -2.65 0.86 8.51
C TYR A 75 -1.47 0.35 7.69
N VAL A 76 -0.47 1.21 7.46
CA VAL A 76 0.67 0.90 6.58
C VAL A 76 1.91 0.57 7.42
N GLY A 77 2.58 -0.53 7.06
CA GLY A 77 3.82 -0.97 7.70
C GLY A 77 3.65 -2.21 8.58
N MET A 78 4.73 -2.96 8.73
CA MET A 78 4.73 -4.21 9.50
C MET A 78 4.68 -3.95 11.00
N THR A 79 5.54 -3.06 11.50
CA THR A 79 5.66 -2.74 12.92
C THR A 79 4.91 -1.46 13.27
N ASP A 80 5.19 -0.37 12.55
CA ASP A 80 4.69 0.97 12.92
C ASP A 80 3.19 1.15 12.71
N LYS A 81 2.59 0.39 11.78
CA LYS A 81 1.13 0.38 11.50
C LYS A 81 0.55 1.81 11.42
N VAL A 82 1.16 2.67 10.61
CA VAL A 82 0.77 4.09 10.52
C VAL A 82 -0.66 4.20 9.97
N PRO A 83 -1.62 4.78 10.71
CA PRO A 83 -2.98 4.97 10.24
C PRO A 83 -2.99 6.03 9.14
N THR A 84 -3.57 5.69 8.00
CA THR A 84 -3.56 6.55 6.80
C THR A 84 -4.65 6.12 5.85
N ARG A 85 -4.98 6.99 4.90
CA ARG A 85 -5.80 6.63 3.76
C ARG A 85 -4.90 6.11 2.65
N VAL A 86 -5.27 4.97 2.06
CA VAL A 86 -4.55 4.34 0.95
C VAL A 86 -5.35 4.44 -0.34
N ILE A 87 -4.72 4.91 -1.41
CA ILE A 87 -5.30 4.98 -2.75
C ILE A 87 -4.56 3.99 -3.64
N ILE A 88 -5.30 3.08 -4.27
CA ILE A 88 -4.76 2.04 -5.14
C ILE A 88 -5.32 2.23 -6.53
N HIS A 89 -4.41 2.37 -7.50
CA HIS A 89 -4.76 2.55 -8.90
C HIS A 89 -4.24 1.39 -9.73
N ARG A 90 -5.15 0.71 -10.44
CA ARG A 90 -4.82 -0.34 -11.40
C ARG A 90 -4.34 0.29 -12.70
N LEU A 91 -3.13 -0.04 -13.13
CA LEU A 91 -2.59 0.49 -14.37
C LEU A 91 -3.42 0.05 -15.59
N THR A 92 -3.40 0.86 -16.65
CA THR A 92 -3.92 0.43 -17.95
C THR A 92 -3.05 -0.68 -18.53
N LYS A 93 -3.57 -1.42 -19.52
CA LYS A 93 -2.83 -2.51 -20.17
C LYS A 93 -1.54 -2.00 -20.81
N GLU A 94 -1.57 -0.84 -21.44
CA GLU A 94 -0.42 -0.20 -22.09
C GLU A 94 0.64 0.20 -21.06
N GLN A 95 0.22 0.82 -19.96
CA GLN A 95 1.10 1.19 -18.85
C GLN A 95 1.75 -0.04 -18.21
N GLN A 96 0.97 -1.11 -18.00
CA GLN A 96 1.47 -2.37 -17.44
C GLN A 96 2.50 -3.02 -18.37
N GLN A 97 2.24 -3.06 -19.68
CA GLN A 97 3.15 -3.64 -20.65
C GLN A 97 4.48 -2.87 -20.70
N LYS A 98 4.43 -1.53 -20.74
CA LYS A 98 5.63 -0.69 -20.68
C LYS A 98 6.45 -0.97 -19.42
N ARG A 99 5.79 -1.07 -18.27
CA ARG A 99 6.44 -1.33 -16.98
C ARG A 99 7.10 -2.72 -16.93
N LEU A 100 6.50 -3.72 -17.57
CA LEU A 100 7.09 -5.05 -17.67
C LEU A 100 8.35 -5.04 -18.55
N GLN A 101 8.35 -4.31 -19.67
CA GLN A 101 9.55 -4.14 -20.51
C GLN A 101 10.68 -3.44 -19.75
N ASP A 102 10.36 -2.36 -19.04
CA ASP A 102 11.33 -1.64 -18.20
C ASP A 102 11.93 -2.54 -17.11
N GLN A 103 11.13 -3.46 -16.55
CA GLN A 103 11.62 -4.45 -15.59
C GLN A 103 12.58 -5.43 -16.23
N ILE A 104 12.27 -5.97 -17.42
CA ILE A 104 13.17 -6.90 -18.14
C ILE A 104 14.52 -6.23 -18.42
N VAL A 105 14.52 -4.97 -18.85
CA VAL A 105 15.76 -4.19 -19.06
C VAL A 105 16.55 -4.02 -17.75
N ARG A 106 15.87 -3.69 -16.65
CA ARG A 106 16.52 -3.55 -15.33
C ARG A 106 17.06 -4.86 -14.78
N GLU A 107 16.33 -5.96 -14.94
CA GLU A 107 16.75 -7.30 -14.52
C GLU A 107 18.07 -7.70 -15.21
N LYS A 108 18.13 -7.50 -16.54
CA LYS A 108 19.35 -7.73 -17.33
C LYS A 108 20.50 -6.83 -16.86
N LYS A 109 20.25 -5.53 -16.71
CA LYS A 109 21.29 -4.55 -16.31
C LYS A 109 21.85 -4.82 -14.91
N LYS A 110 21.02 -5.29 -13.98
CA LYS A 110 21.40 -5.54 -12.59
C LYS A 110 21.78 -7.00 -12.28
N GLY A 111 21.64 -7.92 -13.23
CA GLY A 111 21.87 -9.35 -13.01
C GLY A 111 20.96 -9.98 -11.94
N MET A 112 19.76 -9.43 -11.74
CA MET A 112 18.79 -9.93 -10.73
C MET A 112 17.42 -10.18 -11.35
N LYS A 113 16.62 -11.05 -10.72
CA LYS A 113 15.22 -11.28 -11.12
C LYS A 113 14.26 -10.85 -10.02
N TYR A 114 13.19 -10.16 -10.40
CA TYR A 114 12.05 -9.89 -9.52
C TYR A 114 11.22 -11.15 -9.32
N SER A 115 10.65 -11.29 -8.12
CA SER A 115 9.74 -12.39 -7.83
C SER A 115 8.46 -12.30 -8.68
N PRO A 116 7.80 -13.44 -8.99
CA PRO A 116 6.54 -13.45 -9.75
C PRO A 116 5.48 -12.53 -9.13
N ARG A 117 5.37 -12.54 -7.79
CA ARG A 117 4.48 -11.66 -7.03
C ARG A 117 4.79 -10.18 -7.25
N SER A 118 6.07 -9.79 -7.22
CA SER A 118 6.47 -8.40 -7.45
C SER A 118 6.15 -7.95 -8.88
N LYS A 119 6.30 -8.83 -9.87
CA LYS A 119 5.91 -8.55 -11.26
C LYS A 119 4.40 -8.36 -11.39
N ARG A 120 3.59 -9.23 -10.76
CA ARG A 120 2.12 -9.07 -10.73
C ARG A 120 1.69 -7.74 -10.10
N LEU A 121 2.18 -7.46 -8.88
CA LEU A 121 1.89 -6.22 -8.14
C LEU A 121 2.50 -4.96 -8.78
N SER A 122 3.34 -5.07 -9.81
CA SER A 122 3.77 -3.91 -10.56
C SER A 122 2.67 -3.34 -11.46
N GLY A 123 1.58 -4.07 -11.68
CA GLY A 123 0.40 -3.57 -12.39
C GLY A 123 -0.46 -2.60 -11.57
N ILE A 124 -0.01 -2.15 -10.39
CA ILE A 124 -0.71 -1.14 -9.58
C ILE A 124 0.23 0.00 -9.14
N ASN A 125 -0.38 1.13 -8.83
CA ASN A 125 0.22 2.19 -8.03
C ASN A 125 -0.49 2.24 -6.68
N VAL A 126 0.29 2.46 -5.63
CA VAL A 126 -0.23 2.57 -4.27
C VAL A 126 0.27 3.88 -3.69
N TYR A 127 -0.65 4.67 -3.15
CA TYR A 127 -0.38 5.93 -2.50
C TYR A 127 -0.94 5.89 -1.08
N MET A 128 -0.27 6.58 -0.17
CA MET A 128 -0.77 6.86 1.17
C MET A 128 -0.88 8.37 1.35
N THR A 129 -1.91 8.82 2.07
CA THR A 129 -2.21 10.23 2.27
C THR A 129 -3.01 10.45 3.54
N ASN A 130 -2.84 11.62 4.15
CA ASN A 130 -3.70 12.13 5.22
C ASN A 130 -4.56 13.33 4.76
N THR A 131 -4.57 13.65 3.46
CA THR A 131 -5.46 14.68 2.90
C THR A 131 -6.91 14.23 3.09
N PRO A 132 -7.85 15.12 3.45
CA PRO A 132 -9.27 14.78 3.53
C PRO A 132 -9.84 14.39 2.16
N THR A 133 -10.95 13.65 2.16
CA THR A 133 -11.70 13.30 0.95
C THR A 133 -12.51 14.49 0.44
N ASP A 134 -13.00 15.31 1.36
CA ASP A 134 -13.80 16.51 1.08
C ASP A 134 -12.88 17.74 0.97
N THR A 135 -12.18 17.87 -0.15
CA THR A 135 -11.65 19.17 -0.56
C THR A 135 -12.46 19.67 -1.76
N VAL A 136 -13.57 20.33 -1.46
CA VAL A 136 -14.34 21.21 -2.36
C VAL A 136 -14.62 22.49 -1.61
#